data_AF-Q2CER7-F1
#
_entry.id   AF-Q2CER7-F1
#
_cell.length_a   1.000
_cell.length_b   1.000
_cell.length_c   1.000
_cell.angle_alpha   90.00
_cell.angle_beta   90.00
_cell.angle_gamma   90.00
#
_symmetry.space_group_name_H-M   'P 1'
#
loop_
_entity.id
_entity.type
_entity.pdbx_description
1 polymer ?
#
loop_
_entity_poly.entity_id
_entity_poly.type
_entity_poly.pdbx_seq_one_letter_code
_entity_poly.pdbx_strand_id
1 'polypeptide(L)'
;MSGRGPLERAAAGDLVRLGGTDALVLSARHAPGGSLLALLVGDGIAARRARAALRRAGGVEAAVFTPTGSGSASFQLDEPACRAITLAIMPVDLAERLLETARRQGGLPEPERTLLPAYVTAYFRSLPRLAGKADDAPADDPARDAHRAELDRTLAAAGWRPPHDMLERLALADPWIHDRLLPPAPDGPETAPGVTAFFVRARAVELGFLERMREVIADVGFEILASIPLEGALAEEMRKSSRGGNWGAGPFLVSGGPPRHMFIAYDAFPLPPRDATLAEHPLLDNARTLTAKTDTRKLIAAATGAWGSFNSMHSTDHSAEAFRIAAMLMTPDELAALKATVAGRLAAVRRALDGTRLGPGRDITAAGLRADGIVRRVFRPHLAAYAAPVADAQQRLAPRFAEVSDIVAVREGAVDFADPGPGFVPASALAGPLPLALAHRLRELLVAAAREGLVLGRWDPAQALYVSTDLRELRLLGLDRPHPGDSPRSLGDCLADPATRADLVRLTGIPTWAFLDGTPAAMRLSRDVLRPAGARLDRLRRKASNLILAGLKRTRRPS
;
A
#
# COMPACT_ATOMS: atom_id res chain seq x y z
N MET A 1 -10.50 -36.91 45.98
CA MET A 1 -10.50 -36.59 44.54
C MET A 1 -10.57 -35.08 44.41
N SER A 2 -9.46 -34.40 44.10
CA SER A 2 -9.49 -32.96 43.78
C SER A 2 -10.31 -32.79 42.51
N GLY A 3 -11.53 -32.29 42.64
CA GLY A 3 -12.44 -32.12 41.50
C GLY A 3 -11.78 -31.23 40.45
N ARG A 4 -11.66 -31.74 39.22
CA ARG A 4 -11.16 -30.96 38.08
C ARG A 4 -11.88 -29.63 37.98
N GLY A 5 -11.15 -28.57 37.67
CA GLY A 5 -11.72 -27.22 37.52
C GLY A 5 -12.72 -27.17 36.35
N PRO A 6 -13.63 -26.18 36.29
CA PRO A 6 -14.58 -26.03 35.18
C PRO A 6 -13.92 -26.01 33.80
N LEU A 7 -12.72 -25.43 33.67
CA LEU A 7 -11.97 -25.37 32.42
C LEU A 7 -11.37 -26.71 31.97
N GLU A 8 -11.06 -27.60 32.92
CA GLU A 8 -10.50 -28.92 32.63
C GLU A 8 -11.58 -29.93 32.19
N ARG A 9 -12.84 -29.51 32.20
CA ARG A 9 -14.00 -30.27 31.71
C ARG A 9 -14.68 -29.63 30.50
N ALA A 10 -14.22 -28.45 30.08
CA ALA A 10 -14.91 -27.68 29.06
C ALA A 10 -14.71 -28.31 27.67
N ALA A 11 -15.81 -28.54 26.95
CA ALA A 11 -15.83 -29.12 25.61
C ALA A 11 -16.05 -28.05 24.54
N ALA A 12 -15.84 -28.41 23.26
CA ALA A 12 -16.14 -27.53 22.15
C ALA A 12 -17.63 -27.11 22.15
N GLY A 13 -17.88 -25.82 22.01
CA GLY A 13 -19.19 -25.19 22.06
C GLY A 13 -19.71 -24.86 23.46
N ASP A 14 -18.97 -25.17 24.53
CA ASP A 14 -19.31 -24.71 25.87
C ASP A 14 -19.05 -23.20 26.02
N LEU A 15 -19.90 -22.53 26.82
CA LEU A 15 -19.68 -21.16 27.25
C LEU A 15 -19.11 -21.15 28.67
N VAL A 16 -17.90 -20.60 28.82
CA VAL A 16 -17.23 -20.47 30.13
C VAL A 16 -17.05 -19.00 30.50
N ARG A 17 -17.05 -18.69 31.79
CA ARG A 17 -16.87 -17.31 32.29
C ARG A 17 -15.47 -17.12 32.87
N LEU A 18 -14.69 -16.24 32.25
CA LEU A 18 -13.29 -15.98 32.60
C LEU A 18 -13.07 -14.50 32.91
N GLY A 19 -12.76 -14.17 34.17
CA GLY A 19 -12.49 -12.79 34.56
C GLY A 19 -13.67 -11.84 34.32
N GLY A 20 -14.90 -12.36 34.44
CA GLY A 20 -16.14 -11.62 34.17
C GLY A 20 -16.52 -11.53 32.69
N THR A 21 -15.81 -12.23 31.79
CA THR A 21 -16.06 -12.27 30.35
C THR A 21 -16.53 -13.65 29.93
N ASP A 22 -17.55 -13.71 29.08
CA ASP A 22 -17.99 -14.95 28.44
C ASP A 22 -17.02 -15.33 27.31
N ALA A 23 -16.60 -16.59 27.32
CA ALA A 23 -15.69 -17.19 26.36
C ALA A 23 -16.30 -18.48 25.80
N LEU A 24 -16.46 -18.53 24.47
CA LEU A 24 -16.87 -19.74 23.77
C LEU A 24 -15.66 -20.64 23.55
N VAL A 25 -15.75 -21.90 23.96
CA VAL A 25 -14.71 -22.90 23.68
C VAL A 25 -14.83 -23.36 22.25
N LEU A 26 -13.85 -23.06 21.42
CA LEU A 26 -13.81 -23.46 20.01
C LEU A 26 -13.34 -24.91 19.86
N SER A 27 -12.37 -25.30 20.66
CA SER A 27 -11.81 -26.65 20.68
C SER A 27 -11.06 -26.86 22.00
N ALA A 28 -11.03 -28.10 22.47
CA ALA A 28 -10.42 -28.49 23.72
C ALA A 28 -9.69 -29.83 23.56
N ARG A 29 -8.49 -29.93 24.13
CA ARG A 29 -7.74 -31.18 24.29
C ARG A 29 -7.37 -31.33 25.76
N HIS A 30 -7.85 -32.40 26.38
CA HIS A 30 -7.52 -32.75 27.77
C HIS A 30 -6.54 -33.93 27.78
N ALA A 31 -5.38 -33.75 28.39
CA ALA A 31 -4.38 -34.80 28.57
C ALA A 31 -3.93 -34.87 30.04
N PRO A 32 -3.30 -35.97 30.50
CA PRO A 32 -2.74 -36.06 31.84
C PRO A 32 -1.76 -34.92 32.19
N GLY A 33 -1.05 -34.38 31.19
CA GLY A 33 -0.11 -33.27 31.33
C GLY A 33 -0.72 -31.86 31.28
N GLY A 34 -2.05 -31.73 31.17
CA GLY A 34 -2.74 -30.44 31.14
C GLY A 34 -3.83 -30.36 30.07
N SER A 35 -4.58 -29.25 30.10
CA SER A 35 -5.58 -28.94 29.09
C SER A 35 -5.09 -27.83 28.16
N LEU A 36 -5.31 -28.00 26.85
CA LEU A 36 -5.13 -26.96 25.84
C LEU A 36 -6.49 -26.55 25.30
N LEU A 37 -6.82 -25.26 25.34
CA LEU A 37 -8.08 -24.71 24.85
C LEU A 37 -7.87 -23.65 23.77
N ALA A 38 -8.80 -23.54 22.84
CA ALA A 38 -8.97 -22.37 21.97
C ALA A 38 -10.29 -21.67 22.35
N LEU A 39 -10.22 -20.39 22.68
CA LEU A 39 -11.35 -19.61 23.21
C LEU A 39 -11.67 -18.41 22.33
N LEU A 40 -12.94 -18.19 22.03
CA LEU A 40 -13.45 -16.99 21.36
C LEU A 40 -14.14 -16.06 22.38
N VAL A 41 -13.73 -14.80 22.42
CA VAL A 41 -14.33 -13.77 23.27
C VAL A 41 -14.72 -12.53 22.45
N GLY A 42 -15.53 -11.64 23.02
CA GLY A 42 -16.16 -10.56 22.25
C GLY A 42 -15.21 -9.54 21.62
N ASP A 43 -14.25 -9.02 22.38
CA ASP A 43 -13.37 -7.93 21.94
C ASP A 43 -11.98 -7.99 22.60
N GLY A 44 -11.11 -7.04 22.27
CA GLY A 44 -9.76 -6.96 22.83
C GLY A 44 -9.71 -6.70 24.35
N ILE A 45 -10.72 -6.06 24.95
CA ILE A 45 -10.81 -5.86 26.41
C ILE A 45 -11.14 -7.19 27.08
N ALA A 46 -12.14 -7.88 26.56
CA ALA A 46 -12.54 -9.24 26.93
C ALA A 46 -11.36 -10.22 26.80
N ALA A 47 -10.57 -10.15 25.71
CA ALA A 47 -9.38 -10.98 25.54
C ALA A 47 -8.32 -10.72 26.62
N ARG A 48 -8.05 -9.47 26.97
CA ARG A 48 -7.14 -9.14 28.07
C ARG A 48 -7.62 -9.68 29.42
N ARG A 49 -8.92 -9.54 29.73
CA ARG A 49 -9.54 -10.06 30.96
C ARG A 49 -9.46 -11.59 31.03
N ALA A 50 -9.83 -12.27 29.94
CA ALA A 50 -9.78 -13.73 29.85
C ALA A 50 -8.35 -14.26 30.05
N ARG A 51 -7.34 -13.68 29.38
CA ARG A 51 -5.92 -14.04 29.58
C ARG A 51 -5.44 -13.83 31.00
N ALA A 52 -5.84 -12.73 31.65
CA ALA A 52 -5.49 -12.49 33.05
C ALA A 52 -6.17 -13.47 34.01
N ALA A 53 -7.36 -13.97 33.69
CA ALA A 53 -8.01 -15.04 34.45
C ALA A 53 -7.33 -16.39 34.23
N LEU A 54 -6.99 -16.74 32.99
CA LEU A 54 -6.28 -17.99 32.66
C LEU A 54 -4.93 -18.10 33.36
N ARG A 55 -4.13 -17.01 33.38
CA ARG A 55 -2.85 -16.96 34.11
C ARG A 55 -3.01 -17.23 35.61
N ARG A 56 -4.14 -16.85 36.21
CA ARG A 56 -4.42 -17.09 37.63
C ARG A 56 -4.95 -18.49 37.91
N ALA A 57 -5.66 -19.09 36.96
CA ALA A 57 -6.21 -20.43 37.11
C ALA A 57 -5.11 -21.50 37.20
N GLY A 58 -4.01 -21.33 36.45
CA GLY A 58 -2.96 -22.35 36.34
C GLY A 58 -3.48 -23.65 35.69
N GLY A 59 -2.58 -24.57 35.30
CA GLY A 59 -2.95 -25.92 34.80
C GLY A 59 -3.69 -26.00 33.45
N VAL A 60 -4.14 -24.86 32.91
CA VAL A 60 -4.82 -24.76 31.61
C VAL A 60 -4.07 -23.79 30.73
N GLU A 61 -3.65 -24.28 29.57
CA GLU A 61 -3.12 -23.46 28.52
C GLU A 61 -4.23 -23.11 27.55
N ALA A 62 -4.32 -21.85 27.14
CA ALA A 62 -5.38 -21.44 26.24
C ALA A 62 -4.95 -20.33 25.29
N ALA A 63 -5.29 -20.50 24.02
CA ALA A 63 -5.26 -19.45 23.03
C ALA A 63 -6.58 -18.68 23.05
N VAL A 64 -6.50 -17.35 23.10
CA VAL A 64 -7.67 -16.48 23.19
C VAL A 64 -7.76 -15.62 21.94
N PHE A 65 -8.88 -15.75 21.25
CA PHE A 65 -9.20 -15.09 19.99
C PHE A 65 -10.39 -14.14 20.13
N THR A 66 -10.49 -13.20 19.20
CA THR A 66 -11.67 -12.34 19.04
C THR A 66 -12.17 -12.44 17.61
N PRO A 67 -13.45 -12.13 17.31
CA PRO A 67 -13.96 -12.10 15.95
C PRO A 67 -13.04 -11.31 15.00
N THR A 68 -12.59 -10.13 15.45
CA THR A 68 -11.77 -9.21 14.65
C THR A 68 -10.26 -9.41 14.81
N GLY A 69 -9.78 -10.41 15.55
CA GLY A 69 -8.35 -10.58 15.82
C GLY A 69 -7.68 -9.44 16.62
N SER A 70 -8.47 -8.53 17.23
CA SER A 70 -7.96 -7.35 17.93
C SER A 70 -7.16 -7.68 19.21
N GLY A 71 -6.23 -6.81 19.61
CA GLY A 71 -5.52 -6.93 20.90
C GLY A 71 -4.63 -8.18 21.03
N SER A 72 -3.91 -8.53 19.96
CA SER A 72 -3.10 -9.75 19.85
C SER A 72 -3.92 -11.03 20.00
N ALA A 73 -5.21 -10.99 19.65
CA ALA A 73 -6.13 -12.13 19.70
C ALA A 73 -6.47 -12.64 18.29
N SER A 74 -5.50 -12.53 17.39
CA SER A 74 -5.52 -13.04 16.02
C SER A 74 -4.71 -14.33 15.94
N PHE A 75 -5.01 -15.16 14.95
CA PHE A 75 -4.13 -16.23 14.55
C PHE A 75 -2.90 -15.67 13.82
N GLN A 76 -1.75 -16.28 14.03
CA GLN A 76 -0.48 -15.97 13.37
C GLN A 76 0.00 -17.23 12.64
N LEU A 77 0.49 -17.05 11.42
CA LEU A 77 1.12 -18.14 10.69
C LEU A 77 2.46 -18.49 11.35
N ASP A 78 2.72 -19.78 11.45
CA ASP A 78 3.91 -20.40 12.05
C ASP A 78 5.17 -20.18 11.22
N GLU A 79 5.01 -20.06 9.90
CA GLU A 79 6.10 -19.84 8.95
C GLU A 79 6.80 -18.49 9.18
N PRO A 80 8.14 -18.45 9.40
CA PRO A 80 8.89 -17.23 9.67
C PRO A 80 8.64 -16.10 8.65
N ALA A 81 8.55 -16.45 7.36
CA ALA A 81 8.29 -15.51 6.26
C ALA A 81 6.87 -14.92 6.27
N CYS A 82 5.96 -15.48 7.09
CA CYS A 82 4.55 -15.07 7.15
C CYS A 82 4.11 -14.59 8.53
N ARG A 83 5.01 -14.48 9.52
CA ARG A 83 4.65 -14.11 10.91
C ARG A 83 4.01 -12.73 11.05
N ALA A 84 4.28 -11.83 10.11
CA ALA A 84 3.64 -10.51 10.07
C ALA A 84 2.14 -10.59 9.73
N ILE A 85 1.70 -11.70 9.11
CA ILE A 85 0.32 -11.91 8.73
C ILE A 85 -0.48 -12.38 9.95
N THR A 86 -1.48 -11.58 10.30
CA THR A 86 -2.45 -11.88 11.35
C THR A 86 -3.83 -12.03 10.75
N LEU A 87 -4.56 -13.05 11.20
CA LEU A 87 -5.86 -13.42 10.63
C LEU A 87 -6.91 -13.54 11.75
N ALA A 88 -8.16 -13.22 11.40
CA ALA A 88 -9.28 -13.75 12.16
C ALA A 88 -9.28 -15.27 11.99
N ILE A 89 -9.64 -16.00 13.05
CA ILE A 89 -9.67 -17.47 13.00
C ILE A 89 -10.86 -18.01 12.23
N MET A 90 -11.88 -17.18 11.96
CA MET A 90 -13.06 -17.50 11.17
C MET A 90 -13.72 -16.21 10.67
N PRO A 91 -14.69 -16.27 9.74
CA PRO A 91 -15.44 -15.09 9.33
C PRO A 91 -16.01 -14.34 10.55
N VAL A 92 -15.88 -13.01 10.58
CA VAL A 92 -16.28 -12.19 11.74
C VAL A 92 -17.75 -12.37 12.08
N ASP A 93 -18.62 -12.41 11.08
CA ASP A 93 -20.06 -12.61 11.27
C ASP A 93 -20.38 -14.00 11.83
N LEU A 94 -19.67 -15.04 11.37
CA LEU A 94 -19.76 -16.39 11.93
C LEU A 94 -19.34 -16.36 13.41
N ALA A 95 -18.18 -15.78 13.72
CA ALA A 95 -17.67 -15.68 15.09
C ALA A 95 -18.63 -14.93 16.02
N GLU A 96 -19.15 -13.78 15.59
CA GLU A 96 -20.12 -12.97 16.34
C GLU A 96 -21.42 -13.75 16.58
N ARG A 97 -21.97 -14.37 15.54
CA ARG A 97 -23.19 -15.20 15.63
C ARG A 97 -23.03 -16.35 16.61
N LEU A 98 -21.91 -17.10 16.53
CA LEU A 98 -21.66 -18.22 17.45
C LEU A 98 -21.55 -17.74 18.89
N LEU A 99 -20.84 -16.65 19.12
CA LEU A 99 -20.69 -16.10 20.47
C LEU A 99 -22.02 -15.58 21.03
N GLU A 100 -22.84 -14.94 20.22
CA GLU A 100 -24.18 -14.48 20.61
C GLU A 100 -25.12 -15.66 20.92
N THR A 101 -25.17 -16.66 20.05
CA THR A 101 -25.96 -17.88 20.27
C THR A 101 -25.54 -18.57 21.57
N ALA A 102 -24.23 -18.73 21.79
CA ALA A 102 -23.71 -19.33 23.00
C ALA A 102 -24.11 -18.55 24.26
N ARG A 103 -24.02 -17.22 24.26
CA ARG A 103 -24.45 -16.36 25.38
C ARG A 103 -25.93 -16.52 25.69
N ARG A 104 -26.77 -16.57 24.65
CA ARG A 104 -28.22 -16.68 24.80
C ARG A 104 -28.64 -18.05 25.37
N GLN A 105 -27.92 -19.11 25.02
CA GLN A 105 -28.31 -20.49 25.31
C GLN A 105 -27.45 -21.17 26.40
N GLY A 106 -26.42 -20.50 26.92
CA GLY A 106 -25.46 -21.10 27.85
C GLY A 106 -24.47 -22.07 27.19
N GLY A 107 -24.30 -21.98 25.87
CA GLY A 107 -23.52 -22.88 25.03
C GLY A 107 -24.10 -22.94 23.62
N LEU A 108 -23.36 -23.51 22.67
CA LEU A 108 -23.86 -23.73 21.32
C LEU A 108 -24.81 -24.93 21.27
N PRO A 109 -25.79 -24.95 20.34
CA PRO A 109 -26.58 -26.14 20.05
C PRO A 109 -25.73 -27.24 19.42
N GLU A 110 -26.13 -28.51 19.61
CA GLU A 110 -25.37 -29.70 19.19
C GLU A 110 -24.86 -29.67 17.73
N PRO A 111 -25.66 -29.25 16.72
CA PRO A 111 -25.16 -29.17 15.35
C PRO A 111 -23.98 -28.21 15.19
N GLU A 112 -23.94 -27.09 15.92
CA GLU A 112 -22.82 -26.14 15.84
C GLU A 112 -21.62 -26.61 16.68
N ARG A 113 -21.88 -27.36 17.76
CA ARG A 113 -20.82 -27.99 18.59
C ARG A 113 -19.98 -28.97 17.78
N THR A 114 -20.60 -29.75 16.89
CA THR A 114 -19.89 -30.72 16.05
C THR A 114 -19.12 -30.07 14.90
N LEU A 115 -19.61 -28.93 14.38
CA LEU A 115 -18.93 -28.17 13.32
C LEU A 115 -17.66 -27.45 13.80
N LEU A 116 -17.57 -27.08 15.07
CA LEU A 116 -16.41 -26.36 15.61
C LEU A 116 -15.08 -27.15 15.50
N PRO A 117 -14.98 -28.40 16.01
CA PRO A 117 -13.79 -29.23 15.80
C PRO A 117 -13.53 -29.52 14.33
N ALA A 118 -14.57 -29.73 13.52
CA ALA A 118 -14.44 -29.91 12.08
C ALA A 118 -13.77 -28.69 11.42
N TYR A 119 -14.19 -27.49 11.79
CA TYR A 119 -13.64 -26.24 11.32
C TYR A 119 -12.14 -26.09 11.67
N VAL A 120 -11.78 -26.37 12.93
CA VAL A 120 -10.37 -26.34 13.37
C VAL A 120 -9.52 -27.35 12.59
N THR A 121 -10.00 -28.58 12.42
CA THR A 121 -9.29 -29.63 11.68
C THR A 121 -9.14 -29.29 10.20
N ALA A 122 -10.19 -28.78 9.55
CA ALA A 122 -10.18 -28.45 8.14
C ALA A 122 -9.16 -27.35 7.80
N TYR A 123 -9.16 -26.24 8.54
CA TYR A 123 -8.42 -25.02 8.16
C TYR A 123 -7.17 -24.73 8.98
N PHE A 124 -7.05 -25.31 10.18
CA PHE A 124 -5.88 -25.14 11.05
C PHE A 124 -5.15 -26.45 11.33
N ARG A 125 -5.59 -27.56 10.72
CA ARG A 125 -5.07 -28.93 10.86
C ARG A 125 -5.24 -29.55 12.24
N SER A 126 -5.03 -28.78 13.31
CA SER A 126 -5.09 -29.24 14.69
C SER A 126 -5.26 -28.07 15.68
N LEU A 127 -5.69 -28.38 16.90
CA LEU A 127 -5.76 -27.41 18.00
C LEU A 127 -4.37 -26.85 18.39
N PRO A 128 -3.29 -27.65 18.52
CA PRO A 128 -1.95 -27.10 18.75
C PRO A 128 -1.56 -26.03 17.75
N ARG A 129 -1.73 -26.29 16.44
CA ARG A 129 -1.42 -25.30 15.40
C ARG A 129 -2.27 -24.04 15.54
N LEU A 130 -3.59 -24.17 15.72
CA LEU A 130 -4.46 -23.02 15.98
C LEU A 130 -3.96 -22.20 17.19
N ALA A 131 -3.49 -22.87 18.24
CA ALA A 131 -2.94 -22.25 19.44
C ALA A 131 -1.51 -21.70 19.29
N GLY A 132 -0.93 -21.71 18.08
CA GLY A 132 0.42 -21.22 17.81
C GLY A 132 1.53 -22.15 18.30
N LYS A 133 1.24 -23.44 18.41
CA LYS A 133 2.20 -24.48 18.82
C LYS A 133 2.58 -25.37 17.64
N ALA A 134 3.73 -26.04 17.78
CA ALA A 134 4.11 -27.10 16.86
C ALA A 134 3.00 -28.16 16.76
N ASP A 135 2.68 -28.53 15.53
CA ASP A 135 1.84 -29.69 15.23
C ASP A 135 2.78 -30.86 14.98
N ASP A 136 2.72 -31.89 15.82
CA ASP A 136 3.55 -33.10 15.67
C ASP A 136 3.10 -33.96 14.47
N ALA A 137 1.94 -33.65 13.88
CA ALA A 137 1.42 -34.41 12.77
C ALA A 137 2.16 -34.08 11.46
N PRO A 138 2.53 -35.10 10.65
CA PRO A 138 3.21 -34.89 9.38
C PRO A 138 2.38 -34.02 8.44
N ALA A 139 3.07 -33.18 7.67
CA ALA A 139 2.45 -32.26 6.73
C ALA A 139 1.79 -32.97 5.53
N ASP A 140 2.34 -34.13 5.12
CA ASP A 140 1.96 -34.86 3.91
C ASP A 140 1.31 -36.20 4.27
N ASP A 141 0.05 -36.18 4.71
CA ASP A 141 -0.76 -37.38 4.98
C ASP A 141 -2.00 -37.41 4.07
N PRO A 142 -2.02 -38.23 3.01
CA PRO A 142 -3.15 -38.32 2.08
C PRO A 142 -4.49 -38.69 2.74
N ALA A 143 -4.48 -39.48 3.82
CA ALA A 143 -5.71 -39.85 4.53
C ALA A 143 -6.27 -38.64 5.30
N ARG A 144 -5.39 -37.85 5.91
CA ARG A 144 -5.74 -36.58 6.55
C ARG A 144 -6.29 -35.59 5.53
N ASP A 145 -5.66 -35.49 4.37
CA ASP A 145 -6.12 -34.60 3.29
C ASP A 145 -7.50 -34.97 2.75
N ALA A 146 -7.77 -36.26 2.58
CA ALA A 146 -9.09 -36.75 2.19
C ALA A 146 -10.15 -36.43 3.27
N HIS A 147 -9.80 -36.62 4.56
CA HIS A 147 -10.67 -36.24 5.67
C HIS A 147 -10.95 -34.73 5.70
N ARG A 148 -9.92 -33.89 5.56
CA ARG A 148 -10.07 -32.43 5.49
C ARG A 148 -10.97 -31.99 4.33
N ALA A 149 -10.91 -32.68 3.18
CA ALA A 149 -11.76 -32.37 2.03
C ALA A 149 -13.24 -32.67 2.32
N GLU A 150 -13.54 -33.74 3.07
CA GLU A 150 -14.91 -34.04 3.52
C GLU A 150 -15.41 -33.01 4.53
N LEU A 151 -14.55 -32.59 5.46
CA LEU A 151 -14.88 -31.52 6.41
C LEU A 151 -15.14 -30.19 5.70
N ASP A 152 -14.32 -29.80 4.72
CA ASP A 152 -14.54 -28.57 3.94
C ASP A 152 -15.89 -28.59 3.22
N ARG A 153 -16.27 -29.72 2.60
CA ARG A 153 -17.61 -29.88 1.99
C ARG A 153 -18.73 -29.69 3.00
N THR A 154 -18.60 -30.31 4.18
CA THR A 154 -19.59 -30.20 5.27
C THR A 154 -19.70 -28.75 5.76
N LEU A 155 -18.57 -28.08 5.96
CA LEU A 155 -18.50 -26.70 6.43
C LEU A 155 -19.02 -25.73 5.37
N ALA A 156 -18.74 -25.97 4.08
CA ALA A 156 -19.29 -25.20 2.97
C ALA A 156 -20.82 -25.30 2.93
N ALA A 157 -21.37 -26.51 3.07
CA ALA A 157 -22.81 -26.74 3.11
C ALA A 157 -23.49 -26.05 4.30
N ALA A 158 -22.77 -25.89 5.42
CA ALA A 158 -23.24 -25.15 6.59
C ALA A 158 -23.04 -23.62 6.47
N GLY A 159 -22.37 -23.12 5.43
CA GLY A 159 -22.00 -21.71 5.29
C GLY A 159 -20.87 -21.26 6.23
N TRP A 160 -20.02 -22.19 6.68
CA TRP A 160 -18.89 -21.92 7.59
C TRP A 160 -17.55 -21.85 6.87
N ARG A 161 -17.48 -22.16 5.57
CA ARG A 161 -16.22 -22.11 4.81
C ARG A 161 -15.63 -20.70 4.85
N PRO A 162 -14.32 -20.53 5.16
CA PRO A 162 -13.66 -19.25 5.12
C PRO A 162 -13.81 -18.59 3.74
N PRO A 163 -13.91 -17.25 3.69
CA PRO A 163 -13.88 -16.55 2.41
C PRO A 163 -12.53 -16.76 1.73
N HIS A 164 -12.53 -16.53 0.42
CA HIS A 164 -11.38 -16.80 -0.45
C HIS A 164 -10.09 -16.12 0.02
N ASP A 165 -10.17 -14.85 0.45
CA ASP A 165 -9.01 -14.07 0.91
C ASP A 165 -8.39 -14.65 2.19
N MET A 166 -9.22 -15.23 3.06
CA MET A 166 -8.75 -15.95 4.24
C MET A 166 -8.10 -17.27 3.85
N LEU A 167 -8.66 -18.00 2.87
CA LEU A 167 -8.05 -19.23 2.34
C LEU A 167 -6.69 -18.93 1.68
N GLU A 168 -6.54 -17.86 0.91
CA GLU A 168 -5.26 -17.45 0.31
C GLU A 168 -4.19 -17.19 1.36
N ARG A 169 -4.56 -16.55 2.47
CA ARG A 169 -3.62 -16.28 3.56
C ARG A 169 -3.26 -17.55 4.32
N LEU A 170 -4.21 -18.46 4.54
CA LEU A 170 -3.91 -19.76 5.17
C LEU A 170 -3.05 -20.66 4.27
N ALA A 171 -3.26 -20.60 2.95
CA ALA A 171 -2.52 -21.35 1.94
C ALA A 171 -1.02 -21.06 1.96
N LEU A 172 -0.60 -19.86 2.39
CA LEU A 172 0.82 -19.50 2.55
C LEU A 172 1.61 -20.44 3.47
N ALA A 173 0.92 -21.09 4.42
CA ALA A 173 1.53 -22.07 5.33
C ALA A 173 0.86 -23.46 5.24
N ASP A 174 0.00 -23.69 4.25
CA ASP A 174 -0.75 -24.92 4.10
C ASP A 174 -0.96 -25.29 2.61
N PRO A 175 -0.05 -26.10 2.03
CA PRO A 175 -0.13 -26.52 0.63
C PRO A 175 -1.44 -27.20 0.26
N TRP A 176 -2.07 -27.95 1.18
CA TRP A 176 -3.36 -28.57 0.92
C TRP A 176 -4.46 -27.53 0.66
N ILE A 177 -4.47 -26.42 1.42
CA ILE A 177 -5.43 -25.33 1.18
C ILE A 177 -5.16 -24.71 -0.19
N HIS A 178 -3.88 -24.45 -0.51
CA HIS A 178 -3.47 -23.92 -1.81
C HIS A 178 -3.98 -24.82 -2.96
N ASP A 179 -3.65 -26.10 -2.92
CA ASP A 179 -3.84 -27.01 -4.04
C ASP A 179 -5.28 -27.51 -4.18
N ARG A 180 -6.05 -27.56 -3.09
CA ARG A 180 -7.40 -28.15 -3.07
C ARG A 180 -8.51 -27.14 -2.98
N LEU A 181 -8.30 -26.01 -2.29
CA LEU A 181 -9.37 -25.09 -1.96
C LEU A 181 -9.33 -23.79 -2.76
N LEU A 182 -8.15 -23.38 -3.24
CA LEU A 182 -8.03 -22.23 -4.12
C LEU A 182 -8.29 -22.64 -5.57
N PRO A 183 -9.00 -21.80 -6.36
CA PRO A 183 -9.10 -22.01 -7.78
C PRO A 183 -7.70 -21.89 -8.42
N PRO A 184 -7.46 -22.58 -9.54
CA PRO A 184 -6.25 -22.33 -10.31
C PRO A 184 -6.16 -20.85 -10.66
N ALA A 185 -4.93 -20.36 -10.78
CA ALA A 185 -4.71 -19.00 -11.29
C ALA A 185 -5.44 -18.87 -12.64
N PRO A 186 -6.28 -17.84 -12.82
CA PRO A 186 -6.97 -17.64 -14.09
C PRO A 186 -5.94 -17.46 -15.21
N ASP A 187 -6.24 -17.90 -16.43
CA ASP A 187 -5.46 -17.47 -17.60
C ASP A 187 -5.97 -16.09 -18.04
N GLY A 188 -5.08 -15.10 -18.22
CA GLY A 188 -5.50 -13.79 -18.74
C GLY A 188 -4.90 -12.57 -18.05
N PRO A 189 -5.46 -11.36 -18.30
CA PRO A 189 -4.99 -10.12 -17.69
C PRO A 189 -5.03 -10.12 -16.15
N GLU A 190 -5.81 -11.02 -15.54
CA GLU A 190 -5.89 -11.22 -14.09
C GLU A 190 -4.57 -11.70 -13.47
N THR A 191 -3.71 -12.34 -14.27
CA THR A 191 -2.36 -12.77 -13.85
C THR A 191 -1.32 -11.67 -13.96
N ALA A 192 -1.61 -10.63 -14.76
CA ALA A 192 -0.69 -9.53 -14.92
C ALA A 192 -0.80 -8.61 -13.70
N PRO A 193 0.31 -8.26 -13.04
CA PRO A 193 0.27 -7.33 -11.91
C PRO A 193 -0.21 -5.95 -12.35
N GLY A 194 -0.75 -5.19 -11.40
CA GLY A 194 -1.07 -3.77 -11.58
C GLY A 194 -2.52 -3.39 -11.35
N VAL A 195 -3.48 -4.33 -11.38
CA VAL A 195 -4.87 -4.04 -11.00
C VAL A 195 -4.98 -4.10 -9.47
N THR A 196 -5.61 -3.10 -8.87
CA THR A 196 -5.77 -3.03 -7.41
C THR A 196 -7.15 -2.49 -7.08
N ALA A 197 -7.86 -3.14 -6.16
CA ALA A 197 -9.07 -2.59 -5.57
C ALA A 197 -8.72 -1.88 -4.27
N PHE A 198 -8.95 -0.57 -4.22
CA PHE A 198 -8.72 0.27 -3.05
C PHE A 198 -10.03 0.55 -2.32
N PHE A 199 -10.15 0.08 -1.09
CA PHE A 199 -11.32 0.30 -0.24
C PHE A 199 -11.13 1.54 0.63
N VAL A 200 -11.88 2.60 0.35
CA VAL A 200 -11.92 3.80 1.19
C VAL A 200 -12.89 3.59 2.34
N ARG A 201 -12.42 3.83 3.56
CA ARG A 201 -13.18 3.53 4.78
C ARG A 201 -14.10 4.69 5.16
N ALA A 202 -15.21 4.36 5.82
CA ALA A 202 -16.31 5.26 6.17
C ALA A 202 -15.86 6.63 6.68
N ARG A 203 -14.97 6.63 7.67
CA ARG A 203 -14.50 7.85 8.31
C ARG A 203 -13.74 8.77 7.36
N ALA A 204 -13.02 8.23 6.36
CA ALA A 204 -12.34 9.06 5.36
C ALA A 204 -13.35 9.72 4.41
N VAL A 205 -14.41 9.00 4.03
CA VAL A 205 -15.50 9.54 3.20
C VAL A 205 -16.28 10.61 3.96
N GLU A 206 -16.66 10.35 5.21
CA GLU A 206 -17.38 11.28 6.10
C GLU A 206 -16.60 12.59 6.33
N LEU A 207 -15.27 12.53 6.36
CA LEU A 207 -14.40 13.70 6.50
C LEU A 207 -14.07 14.39 5.16
N GLY A 208 -14.67 13.96 4.04
CA GLY A 208 -14.52 14.60 2.73
C GLY A 208 -13.18 14.33 2.03
N PHE A 209 -12.49 13.24 2.36
CA PHE A 209 -11.18 12.93 1.75
C PHE A 209 -11.24 12.11 0.45
N LEU A 210 -12.42 11.70 -0.03
CA LEU A 210 -12.55 10.76 -1.15
C LEU A 210 -11.79 11.22 -2.40
N GLU A 211 -12.06 12.43 -2.89
CA GLU A 211 -11.41 12.95 -4.10
C GLU A 211 -9.90 13.20 -3.89
N ARG A 212 -9.50 13.69 -2.72
CA ARG A 212 -8.07 13.87 -2.39
C ARG A 212 -7.33 12.53 -2.36
N MET A 213 -7.98 11.46 -1.92
CA MET A 213 -7.41 10.12 -1.95
C MET A 213 -7.36 9.57 -3.37
N ARG A 214 -8.37 9.85 -4.20
CA ARG A 214 -8.37 9.55 -5.64
C ARG A 214 -7.17 10.20 -6.35
N GLU A 215 -6.93 11.47 -6.07
CA GLU A 215 -5.76 12.22 -6.56
C GLU A 215 -4.45 11.59 -6.07
N VAL A 216 -4.33 11.23 -4.79
CA VAL A 216 -3.12 10.55 -4.28
C VAL A 216 -2.87 9.22 -4.99
N ILE A 217 -3.91 8.41 -5.22
CA ILE A 217 -3.79 7.14 -5.95
C ILE A 217 -3.32 7.39 -7.40
N ALA A 218 -3.90 8.38 -8.07
CA ALA A 218 -3.51 8.77 -9.42
C ALA A 218 -2.07 9.31 -9.49
N ASP A 219 -1.68 10.14 -8.51
CA ASP A 219 -0.34 10.72 -8.39
C ASP A 219 0.74 9.64 -8.16
N VAL A 220 0.38 8.52 -7.52
CA VAL A 220 1.26 7.35 -7.39
C VAL A 220 1.41 6.59 -8.73
N GLY A 221 0.59 6.88 -9.73
CA GLY A 221 0.69 6.34 -11.10
C GLY A 221 -0.46 5.43 -11.52
N PHE A 222 -1.49 5.26 -10.69
CA PHE A 222 -2.65 4.44 -11.04
C PHE A 222 -3.66 5.19 -11.92
N GLU A 223 -4.19 4.52 -12.94
CA GLU A 223 -5.42 4.93 -13.64
C GLU A 223 -6.63 4.48 -12.82
N ILE A 224 -7.55 5.38 -12.45
CA ILE A 224 -8.81 4.96 -11.83
C ILE A 224 -9.75 4.47 -12.94
N LEU A 225 -9.98 3.17 -13.00
CA LEU A 225 -10.83 2.52 -14.01
C LEU A 225 -12.30 2.49 -13.58
N ALA A 226 -12.57 2.37 -12.29
CA ALA A 226 -13.92 2.45 -11.73
C ALA A 226 -13.93 3.09 -10.35
N SER A 227 -15.04 3.75 -10.02
CA SER A 227 -15.31 4.41 -8.74
C SER A 227 -16.70 3.98 -8.27
N ILE A 228 -16.77 3.17 -7.22
CA ILE A 228 -17.98 2.46 -6.83
C ILE A 228 -18.33 2.83 -5.38
N PRO A 229 -19.45 3.53 -5.12
CA PRO A 229 -19.96 3.70 -3.77
C PRO A 229 -20.43 2.35 -3.22
N LEU A 230 -20.11 2.07 -1.97
CA LEU A 230 -20.55 0.85 -1.28
C LEU A 230 -21.69 1.22 -0.34
N GLU A 231 -22.90 0.85 -0.72
CA GLU A 231 -24.14 1.15 0.02
C GLU A 231 -25.00 -0.11 0.23
N GLY A 232 -25.92 -0.04 1.19
CA GLY A 232 -26.93 -1.07 1.43
C GLY A 232 -26.35 -2.48 1.67
N ALA A 233 -27.00 -3.48 1.05
CA ALA A 233 -26.61 -4.89 1.16
C ALA A 233 -25.20 -5.16 0.63
N LEU A 234 -24.76 -4.42 -0.40
CA LEU A 234 -23.45 -4.57 -1.01
C LEU A 234 -22.32 -4.16 -0.06
N ALA A 235 -22.48 -3.04 0.63
CA ALA A 235 -21.53 -2.61 1.66
C ALA A 235 -21.43 -3.63 2.79
N GLU A 236 -22.57 -4.21 3.18
CA GLU A 236 -22.64 -5.21 4.24
C GLU A 236 -22.00 -6.53 3.81
N GLU A 237 -22.23 -6.98 2.58
CA GLU A 237 -21.58 -8.15 2.01
C GLU A 237 -20.07 -7.94 1.93
N MET A 238 -19.61 -6.82 1.36
CA MET A 238 -18.18 -6.48 1.31
C MET A 238 -17.55 -6.39 2.69
N ARG A 239 -18.27 -5.82 3.66
CA ARG A 239 -17.84 -5.75 5.05
C ARG A 239 -17.61 -7.15 5.62
N LYS A 240 -18.37 -8.17 5.22
CA LYS A 240 -18.24 -9.56 5.70
C LYS A 240 -17.22 -10.37 4.92
N SER A 241 -17.22 -10.24 3.60
CA SER A 241 -16.47 -11.11 2.69
C SER A 241 -15.00 -10.76 2.58
N SER A 242 -14.61 -9.50 2.81
CA SER A 242 -13.22 -9.07 2.68
C SER A 242 -12.53 -8.92 4.04
N ARG A 243 -11.29 -9.40 4.12
CA ARG A 243 -10.47 -9.55 5.34
C ARG A 243 -11.13 -10.42 6.41
N GLY A 244 -11.96 -11.37 6.01
CA GLY A 244 -12.86 -12.09 6.92
C GLY A 244 -13.73 -11.17 7.78
N GLY A 245 -13.97 -9.93 7.34
CA GLY A 245 -14.70 -8.89 8.04
C GLY A 245 -13.95 -8.07 9.09
N ASN A 246 -12.64 -8.24 9.20
CA ASN A 246 -11.83 -7.49 10.15
C ASN A 246 -11.55 -6.04 9.69
N TRP A 247 -12.47 -5.14 10.01
CA TRP A 247 -12.35 -3.70 9.78
C TRP A 247 -12.05 -2.91 11.06
N GLY A 248 -11.24 -3.46 11.96
CA GLY A 248 -10.84 -2.78 13.19
C GLY A 248 -10.00 -1.51 12.99
N ALA A 249 -9.50 -0.96 14.09
CA ALA A 249 -8.60 0.20 14.07
C ALA A 249 -7.19 -0.14 13.55
N GLY A 250 -6.81 -1.42 13.56
CA GLY A 250 -5.45 -1.84 13.21
C GLY A 250 -4.44 -1.25 14.20
N PRO A 251 -3.30 -0.70 13.75
CA PRO A 251 -2.30 -0.10 14.63
C PRO A 251 -2.69 1.29 15.15
N PHE A 252 -3.84 1.83 14.75
CA PHE A 252 -4.29 3.16 15.12
C PHE A 252 -5.22 3.13 16.33
N LEU A 253 -5.33 4.26 17.02
CA LEU A 253 -6.26 4.43 18.16
C LEU A 253 -7.72 4.55 17.69
N VAL A 254 -7.92 5.10 16.50
CA VAL A 254 -9.24 5.37 15.92
C VAL A 254 -9.51 4.40 14.77
N SER A 255 -10.72 3.84 14.74
CA SER A 255 -11.16 3.04 13.60
C SER A 255 -11.54 3.91 12.41
N GLY A 256 -11.17 3.47 11.20
CA GLY A 256 -11.66 4.07 9.97
C GLY A 256 -13.09 3.68 9.61
N GLY A 257 -13.70 2.73 10.33
CA GLY A 257 -15.01 2.17 10.03
C GLY A 257 -15.01 1.11 8.92
N PRO A 258 -16.17 0.60 8.49
CA PRO A 258 -16.27 -0.32 7.35
C PRO A 258 -15.89 0.36 6.02
N PRO A 259 -15.67 -0.41 4.94
CA PRO A 259 -15.49 0.17 3.61
C PRO A 259 -16.80 0.85 3.16
N ARG A 260 -16.68 2.02 2.52
CA ARG A 260 -17.82 2.83 2.03
C ARG A 260 -17.69 3.26 0.58
N HIS A 261 -16.49 3.19 0.04
CA HIS A 261 -16.23 3.45 -1.36
C HIS A 261 -15.11 2.53 -1.83
N MET A 262 -15.10 2.23 -3.12
CA MET A 262 -14.04 1.45 -3.74
C MET A 262 -13.57 2.11 -5.03
N PHE A 263 -12.26 2.12 -5.24
CA PHE A 263 -11.67 2.39 -6.54
C PHE A 263 -11.09 1.11 -7.12
N ILE A 264 -11.45 0.77 -8.36
CA ILE A 264 -10.67 -0.18 -9.15
C ILE A 264 -9.68 0.64 -9.95
N ALA A 265 -8.39 0.36 -9.77
CA ALA A 265 -7.34 1.13 -10.38
C ALA A 265 -6.31 0.23 -11.06
N TYR A 266 -5.63 0.76 -12.07
CA TYR A 266 -4.63 0.03 -12.84
C TYR A 266 -3.31 0.80 -12.97
N ASP A 267 -2.24 0.15 -12.57
CA ASP A 267 -0.88 0.59 -12.78
C ASP A 267 -0.29 -0.13 -14.00
N ALA A 268 -0.07 0.63 -15.08
CA ALA A 268 0.51 0.10 -16.31
C ALA A 268 2.00 -0.26 -16.21
N PHE A 269 2.68 0.18 -15.14
CA PHE A 269 4.09 -0.08 -14.84
C PHE A 269 4.21 -0.54 -13.37
N PRO A 270 3.64 -1.72 -13.03
CA PRO A 270 3.67 -2.24 -11.68
C PRO A 270 5.10 -2.37 -11.20
N LEU A 271 5.35 -1.93 -9.96
CA LEU A 271 6.66 -2.07 -9.35
C LEU A 271 6.71 -3.40 -8.58
N PRO A 272 7.59 -4.35 -8.94
CA PRO A 272 7.71 -5.57 -8.18
C PRO A 272 8.14 -5.26 -6.74
N PRO A 273 7.48 -5.83 -5.71
CA PRO A 273 7.92 -5.66 -4.33
C PRO A 273 9.32 -6.21 -4.09
N ARG A 274 10.05 -5.59 -3.17
CA ARG A 274 11.36 -6.07 -2.73
C ARG A 274 11.19 -7.22 -1.74
N ASP A 275 12.22 -8.05 -1.57
CA ASP A 275 12.20 -9.21 -0.66
C ASP A 275 11.75 -8.84 0.77
N ALA A 276 12.24 -7.73 1.33
CA ALA A 276 11.83 -7.26 2.64
C ALA A 276 10.32 -6.91 2.69
N THR A 277 9.77 -6.38 1.60
CA THR A 277 8.33 -6.10 1.49
C THR A 277 7.54 -7.40 1.32
N LEU A 278 8.01 -8.37 0.55
CA LEU A 278 7.37 -9.68 0.39
C LEU A 278 7.37 -10.48 1.69
N ALA A 279 8.39 -10.34 2.55
CA ALA A 279 8.40 -10.95 3.87
C ALA A 279 7.27 -10.42 4.79
N GLU A 280 6.79 -9.20 4.57
CA GLU A 280 5.65 -8.64 5.32
C GLU A 280 4.32 -8.82 4.58
N HIS A 281 4.38 -8.85 3.25
CA HIS A 281 3.25 -8.87 2.32
C HIS A 281 3.50 -9.86 1.18
N PRO A 282 3.48 -11.18 1.44
CA PRO A 282 3.93 -12.20 0.48
C PRO A 282 3.03 -12.32 -0.76
N LEU A 283 1.79 -11.88 -0.67
CA LEU A 283 0.84 -11.86 -1.78
C LEU A 283 0.87 -10.56 -2.59
N LEU A 284 1.73 -9.59 -2.22
CA LEU A 284 1.79 -8.31 -2.90
C LEU A 284 2.42 -8.45 -4.29
N ASP A 285 1.76 -7.99 -5.34
CA ASP A 285 2.31 -8.02 -6.71
C ASP A 285 2.74 -6.63 -7.23
N ASN A 286 2.31 -5.55 -6.54
CA ASN A 286 2.65 -4.18 -6.88
C ASN A 286 2.98 -3.34 -5.63
N ALA A 287 4.25 -2.98 -5.48
CA ALA A 287 4.77 -2.18 -4.38
C ALA A 287 4.10 -0.81 -4.25
N ARG A 288 3.60 -0.24 -5.36
CA ARG A 288 2.93 1.07 -5.36
C ARG A 288 1.65 1.10 -4.53
N THR A 289 1.01 -0.05 -4.39
CA THR A 289 -0.18 -0.20 -3.56
C THR A 289 0.12 0.22 -2.11
N LEU A 290 1.30 -0.10 -1.59
CA LEU A 290 1.74 0.35 -0.27
C LEU A 290 2.09 1.84 -0.23
N THR A 291 2.66 2.38 -1.30
CA THR A 291 2.91 3.82 -1.43
C THR A 291 1.61 4.61 -1.36
N ALA A 292 0.59 4.22 -2.13
CA ALA A 292 -0.73 4.86 -2.09
C ALA A 292 -1.36 4.81 -0.68
N LYS A 293 -1.29 3.65 0.00
CA LYS A 293 -1.77 3.51 1.39
C LYS A 293 -1.01 4.42 2.36
N THR A 294 0.30 4.51 2.20
CA THR A 294 1.13 5.33 3.09
C THR A 294 0.87 6.80 2.88
N ASP A 295 0.74 7.25 1.63
CA ASP A 295 0.53 8.67 1.31
C ASP A 295 -0.87 9.14 1.69
N THR A 296 -1.91 8.31 1.52
CA THR A 296 -3.24 8.61 2.04
C THR A 296 -3.28 8.64 3.58
N ARG A 297 -2.52 7.79 4.27
CA ARG A 297 -2.39 7.88 5.74
C ARG A 297 -1.71 9.17 6.17
N LYS A 298 -0.64 9.60 5.47
CA LYS A 298 0.01 10.89 5.73
C LYS A 298 -0.95 12.06 5.50
N LEU A 299 -1.74 12.01 4.42
CA LEU A 299 -2.78 13.00 4.11
C LEU A 299 -3.77 13.14 5.28
N ILE A 300 -4.26 12.02 5.81
CA ILE A 300 -5.18 12.01 6.96
C ILE A 300 -4.50 12.51 8.23
N ALA A 301 -3.31 12.00 8.55
CA ALA A 301 -2.57 12.38 9.74
C ALA A 301 -2.24 13.88 9.78
N ALA A 302 -1.92 14.47 8.61
CA ALA A 302 -1.69 15.91 8.49
C ALA A 302 -2.95 16.74 8.80
N ALA A 303 -4.14 16.21 8.54
CA ALA A 303 -5.40 16.91 8.77
C ALA A 303 -6.00 16.65 10.17
N THR A 304 -5.83 15.45 10.73
CA THR A 304 -6.46 15.03 11.99
C THR A 304 -5.51 14.96 13.18
N GLY A 305 -4.20 15.09 12.95
CA GLY A 305 -3.16 14.90 13.96
C GLY A 305 -2.94 13.43 14.32
N ALA A 306 -1.89 13.17 15.11
CA ALA A 306 -1.48 11.79 15.46
C ALA A 306 -2.58 11.02 16.22
N TRP A 307 -3.27 11.67 17.16
CA TRP A 307 -4.33 11.06 17.96
C TRP A 307 -5.64 10.84 17.20
N GLY A 308 -5.88 11.62 16.13
CA GLY A 308 -7.03 11.50 15.24
C GLY A 308 -6.74 10.65 14.00
N SER A 309 -5.54 10.10 13.86
CA SER A 309 -5.15 9.28 12.72
C SER A 309 -5.81 7.91 12.79
N PHE A 310 -6.19 7.38 11.62
CA PHE A 310 -6.78 6.07 11.46
C PHE A 310 -6.31 5.44 10.16
N ASN A 311 -6.47 4.13 10.01
CA ASN A 311 -6.27 3.48 8.72
C ASN A 311 -7.42 3.86 7.79
N SER A 312 -7.19 4.74 6.82
CA SER A 312 -8.21 5.35 5.95
C SER A 312 -8.57 4.52 4.72
N MET A 313 -7.68 3.65 4.29
CA MET A 313 -7.92 2.74 3.17
C MET A 313 -7.35 1.35 3.40
N HIS A 314 -7.91 0.39 2.68
CA HIS A 314 -7.34 -0.93 2.44
C HIS A 314 -7.16 -1.14 0.94
N SER A 315 -6.45 -2.20 0.57
CA SER A 315 -6.23 -2.59 -0.82
C SER A 315 -6.21 -4.10 -0.91
N THR A 316 -6.55 -4.65 -2.06
CA THR A 316 -6.13 -6.01 -2.42
C THR A 316 -4.61 -6.10 -2.47
N ASP A 317 -4.08 -7.31 -2.28
CA ASP A 317 -2.64 -7.55 -2.32
C ASP A 317 -2.18 -7.86 -3.77
N HIS A 318 -3.04 -8.42 -4.63
CA HIS A 318 -2.71 -8.70 -6.04
C HIS A 318 -3.88 -8.50 -7.03
N SER A 319 -3.56 -8.51 -8.33
CA SER A 319 -4.50 -8.33 -9.44
C SER A 319 -5.64 -9.35 -9.45
N ALA A 320 -5.35 -10.64 -9.27
CA ALA A 320 -6.40 -11.66 -9.29
C ALA A 320 -7.44 -11.46 -8.18
N GLU A 321 -7.02 -11.04 -6.98
CA GLU A 321 -7.93 -10.65 -5.91
C GLU A 321 -8.77 -9.43 -6.32
N ALA A 322 -8.15 -8.39 -6.88
CA ALA A 322 -8.86 -7.21 -7.37
C ALA A 322 -9.95 -7.54 -8.39
N PHE A 323 -9.69 -8.46 -9.32
CA PHE A 323 -10.69 -8.91 -10.30
C PHE A 323 -11.81 -9.75 -9.67
N ARG A 324 -11.52 -10.58 -8.66
CA ARG A 324 -12.58 -11.29 -7.91
C ARG A 324 -13.47 -10.30 -7.17
N ILE A 325 -12.89 -9.29 -6.53
CA ILE A 325 -13.66 -8.20 -5.92
C ILE A 325 -14.52 -7.48 -6.96
N ALA A 326 -13.95 -7.13 -8.13
CA ALA A 326 -14.70 -6.49 -9.20
C ALA A 326 -15.86 -7.39 -9.68
N ALA A 327 -15.67 -8.70 -9.79
CA ALA A 327 -16.70 -9.65 -10.20
C ALA A 327 -17.87 -9.77 -9.22
N MET A 328 -17.67 -9.48 -7.92
CA MET A 328 -18.76 -9.41 -6.94
C MET A 328 -19.58 -8.12 -7.06
N LEU A 329 -18.99 -7.06 -7.60
CA LEU A 329 -19.55 -5.70 -7.54
C LEU A 329 -20.04 -5.18 -8.90
N MET A 330 -19.60 -5.80 -9.99
CA MET A 330 -19.91 -5.42 -11.36
C MET A 330 -20.80 -6.46 -12.02
N THR A 331 -21.61 -6.02 -12.97
CA THR A 331 -22.27 -6.93 -13.91
C THR A 331 -21.24 -7.68 -14.77
N PRO A 332 -21.60 -8.83 -15.35
CA PRO A 332 -20.70 -9.55 -16.26
C PRO A 332 -20.15 -8.69 -17.41
N ASP A 333 -20.97 -7.80 -17.97
CA ASP A 333 -20.57 -6.91 -19.07
C ASP A 333 -19.59 -5.82 -18.62
N GLU A 334 -19.82 -5.21 -17.45
CA GLU A 334 -18.90 -4.24 -16.85
C GLU A 334 -17.56 -4.89 -16.51
N LEU A 335 -17.57 -6.10 -15.96
CA LEU A 335 -16.36 -6.86 -15.69
C LEU A 335 -15.60 -7.20 -16.97
N ALA A 336 -16.31 -7.61 -18.03
CA ALA A 336 -15.71 -7.88 -19.34
C ALA A 336 -15.10 -6.60 -19.93
N ALA A 337 -15.77 -5.45 -19.83
CA ALA A 337 -15.26 -4.16 -20.26
C ALA A 337 -14.02 -3.72 -19.47
N LEU A 338 -14.00 -3.95 -18.15
CA LEU A 338 -12.83 -3.71 -17.30
C LEU A 338 -11.64 -4.56 -17.77
N LYS A 339 -11.84 -5.87 -17.95
CA LYS A 339 -10.79 -6.79 -18.44
C LYS A 339 -10.27 -6.39 -19.82
N ALA A 340 -11.18 -6.04 -20.74
CA ALA A 340 -10.82 -5.57 -22.08
C ALA A 340 -10.02 -4.26 -22.03
N THR A 341 -10.39 -3.34 -21.14
CA THR A 341 -9.65 -2.10 -20.90
C THR A 341 -8.23 -2.40 -20.44
N VAL A 342 -8.05 -3.22 -19.40
CA VAL A 342 -6.73 -3.62 -18.88
C VAL A 342 -5.90 -4.30 -19.97
N ALA A 343 -6.48 -5.25 -20.72
CA ALA A 343 -5.80 -5.92 -21.83
C ALA A 343 -5.36 -4.93 -22.93
N GLY A 344 -6.21 -3.98 -23.29
CA GLY A 344 -5.88 -2.93 -24.24
C GLY A 344 -4.75 -2.02 -23.76
N ARG A 345 -4.74 -1.68 -22.46
CA ARG A 345 -3.68 -0.89 -21.82
C ARG A 345 -2.34 -1.64 -21.80
N LEU A 346 -2.36 -2.93 -21.45
CA LEU A 346 -1.18 -3.81 -21.53
C LEU A 346 -0.64 -3.89 -22.97
N ALA A 347 -1.52 -4.07 -23.95
CA ALA A 347 -1.12 -4.11 -25.35
C ALA A 347 -0.51 -2.77 -25.82
N ALA A 348 -1.08 -1.63 -25.41
CA ALA A 348 -0.54 -0.31 -25.70
C ALA A 348 0.88 -0.12 -25.12
N VAL A 349 1.10 -0.51 -23.85
CA VAL A 349 2.44 -0.48 -23.25
C VAL A 349 3.42 -1.36 -24.03
N ARG A 350 3.04 -2.61 -24.35
CA ARG A 350 3.92 -3.52 -25.11
C ARG A 350 4.30 -2.95 -26.47
N ARG A 351 3.36 -2.35 -27.19
CA ARG A 351 3.62 -1.65 -28.47
C ARG A 351 4.55 -0.46 -28.29
N ALA A 352 4.31 0.38 -27.28
CA ALA A 352 5.15 1.53 -27.01
C ALA A 352 6.57 1.11 -26.62
N LEU A 353 6.73 0.00 -25.90
CA LEU A 353 8.03 -0.55 -25.53
C LEU A 353 8.83 -1.05 -26.71
N ASP A 354 8.23 -1.78 -27.66
CA ASP A 354 8.90 -2.23 -28.89
C ASP A 354 10.25 -2.94 -28.58
N GLY A 355 10.21 -3.88 -27.63
CA GLY A 355 11.40 -4.62 -27.17
C GLY A 355 12.32 -3.86 -26.20
N THR A 356 12.03 -2.59 -25.88
CA THR A 356 12.77 -1.82 -24.87
C THR A 356 12.55 -2.44 -23.48
N ARG A 357 13.64 -2.72 -22.76
CA ARG A 357 13.57 -3.07 -21.34
C ARG A 357 13.42 -1.78 -20.53
N LEU A 358 12.33 -1.66 -19.79
CA LEU A 358 12.14 -0.53 -18.88
C LEU A 358 13.07 -0.63 -17.67
N GLY A 359 13.65 0.49 -17.29
CA GLY A 359 14.14 0.68 -15.94
C GLY A 359 12.98 0.80 -14.94
N PRO A 360 13.28 0.84 -13.62
CA PRO A 360 12.25 1.05 -12.61
C PRO A 360 11.62 2.45 -12.77
N GLY A 361 10.48 2.51 -13.46
CA GLY A 361 9.64 3.70 -13.61
C GLY A 361 9.04 4.13 -12.26
N ARG A 362 9.06 5.41 -11.89
CA ARG A 362 8.58 5.86 -10.57
C ARG A 362 7.27 6.62 -10.57
N ASP A 363 6.78 7.28 -11.60
CA ASP A 363 5.51 7.99 -11.47
C ASP A 363 4.66 7.94 -12.74
N ILE A 364 5.05 8.64 -13.80
CA ILE A 364 4.18 8.92 -14.96
C ILE A 364 4.64 8.23 -16.22
N THR A 365 5.95 8.08 -16.32
CA THR A 365 6.63 7.46 -17.43
C THR A 365 7.57 6.39 -16.90
N ALA A 366 7.94 5.47 -17.78
CA ALA A 366 9.07 4.59 -17.58
C ALA A 366 10.05 4.83 -18.74
N ALA A 367 11.33 4.94 -18.42
CA ALA A 367 12.38 5.08 -19.43
C ALA A 367 13.21 3.81 -19.53
N GLY A 368 13.73 3.52 -20.72
CA GLY A 368 14.62 2.40 -20.98
C GLY A 368 15.58 2.70 -22.14
N LEU A 369 16.82 2.21 -22.02
CA LEU A 369 17.81 2.29 -23.09
C LEU A 369 17.63 1.09 -24.03
N ARG A 370 17.50 1.37 -25.33
CA ARG A 370 17.44 0.38 -26.41
C ARG A 370 18.87 0.01 -26.86
N ALA A 371 19.00 -1.17 -27.46
CA ALA A 371 20.28 -1.67 -27.94
C ALA A 371 20.91 -0.82 -29.07
N ASP A 372 20.10 0.01 -29.74
CA ASP A 372 20.52 0.90 -30.81
C ASP A 372 20.96 2.30 -30.33
N GLY A 373 21.14 2.51 -29.02
CA GLY A 373 21.54 3.81 -28.48
C GLY A 373 20.40 4.85 -28.52
N ILE A 374 19.16 4.40 -28.30
CA ILE A 374 18.01 5.28 -28.11
C ILE A 374 17.49 5.11 -26.70
N VAL A 375 17.32 6.21 -25.96
CA VAL A 375 16.58 6.18 -24.71
C VAL A 375 15.11 6.43 -25.02
N ARG A 376 14.30 5.39 -24.87
CA ARG A 376 12.86 5.49 -25.04
C ARG A 376 12.21 5.78 -23.72
N ARG A 377 11.34 6.78 -23.73
CA ARG A 377 10.48 7.13 -22.62
C ARG A 377 9.03 6.83 -22.96
N VAL A 378 8.43 5.93 -22.20
CA VAL A 378 7.08 5.42 -22.42
C VAL A 378 6.15 6.00 -21.36
N PHE A 379 5.08 6.63 -21.82
CA PHE A 379 4.01 7.16 -20.98
C PHE A 379 3.04 6.05 -20.60
N ARG A 380 2.43 6.18 -19.42
CA ARG A 380 1.26 5.37 -19.07
C ARG A 380 0.18 5.58 -20.14
N PRO A 381 -0.60 4.55 -20.50
CA PRO A 381 -1.55 4.70 -21.60
C PRO A 381 -2.58 5.83 -21.43
N HIS A 382 -3.13 6.05 -20.22
CA HIS A 382 -4.04 7.18 -19.96
C HIS A 382 -3.35 8.55 -20.00
N LEU A 383 -2.02 8.57 -20.07
CA LEU A 383 -1.17 9.76 -20.20
C LEU A 383 -0.47 9.80 -21.57
N ALA A 384 -0.82 8.91 -22.51
CA ALA A 384 -0.14 8.80 -23.80
C ALA A 384 -0.23 10.08 -24.63
N ALA A 385 -1.33 10.83 -24.51
CA ALA A 385 -1.54 12.11 -25.17
C ALA A 385 -0.52 13.19 -24.73
N TYR A 386 0.20 13.01 -23.62
CA TYR A 386 1.23 13.93 -23.17
C TYR A 386 2.58 13.76 -23.88
N ALA A 387 2.78 12.68 -24.64
CA ALA A 387 4.03 12.46 -25.37
C ALA A 387 4.35 13.60 -26.34
N ALA A 388 3.37 14.02 -27.17
CA ALA A 388 3.56 15.09 -28.14
C ALA A 388 3.80 16.47 -27.48
N PRO A 389 3.01 16.92 -26.48
CA PRO A 389 3.29 18.15 -25.76
C PRO A 389 4.65 18.16 -25.03
N VAL A 390 5.11 17.02 -24.51
CA VAL A 390 6.45 16.90 -23.89
C VAL A 390 7.55 17.00 -24.95
N ALA A 391 7.35 16.41 -26.12
CA ALA A 391 8.30 16.51 -27.22
C ALA A 391 8.42 17.96 -27.74
N ASP A 392 7.29 18.61 -28.00
CA ASP A 392 7.21 20.02 -28.42
C ASP A 392 7.88 20.97 -27.42
N ALA A 393 7.60 20.75 -26.12
CA ALA A 393 8.27 21.43 -25.03
C ALA A 393 9.80 21.32 -25.06
N GLN A 394 10.30 20.11 -25.29
CA GLN A 394 11.73 19.84 -25.33
C GLN A 394 12.40 20.41 -26.58
N GLN A 395 11.72 20.37 -27.74
CA GLN A 395 12.18 21.02 -28.97
C GLN A 395 12.33 22.53 -28.82
N ARG A 396 11.48 23.20 -28.02
CA ARG A 396 11.66 24.64 -27.72
C ARG A 396 12.88 24.92 -26.83
N LEU A 397 13.25 23.99 -25.96
CA LEU A 397 14.41 24.15 -25.07
C LEU A 397 15.74 23.81 -25.73
N ALA A 398 15.77 22.81 -26.60
CA ALA A 398 17.00 22.28 -27.20
C ALA A 398 17.90 23.34 -27.85
N PRO A 399 17.40 24.34 -28.62
CA PRO A 399 18.24 25.38 -29.23
C PRO A 399 18.96 26.28 -28.21
N ARG A 400 18.53 26.28 -26.95
CA ARG A 400 19.04 27.17 -25.90
C ARG A 400 19.91 26.46 -24.87
N PHE A 401 19.82 25.14 -24.81
CA PHE A 401 20.47 24.31 -23.80
C PHE A 401 21.00 23.03 -24.43
N ALA A 402 22.32 22.93 -24.56
CA ALA A 402 22.99 21.73 -25.05
C ALA A 402 22.81 20.53 -24.10
N GLU A 403 22.38 20.79 -22.86
CA GLU A 403 22.02 19.77 -21.89
C GLU A 403 20.69 19.06 -22.23
N VAL A 404 19.90 19.56 -23.17
CA VAL A 404 18.65 18.92 -23.58
C VAL A 404 18.94 17.93 -24.70
N SER A 405 18.62 16.65 -24.49
CA SER A 405 18.85 15.64 -25.52
C SER A 405 17.94 15.82 -26.72
N ASP A 406 18.47 15.51 -27.89
CA ASP A 406 17.71 15.53 -29.13
C ASP A 406 16.60 14.48 -29.14
N ILE A 407 15.47 14.83 -29.76
CA ILE A 407 14.38 13.91 -30.01
C ILE A 407 14.64 13.20 -31.34
N VAL A 408 14.72 11.88 -31.28
CA VAL A 408 14.86 11.01 -32.45
C VAL A 408 13.49 10.77 -33.08
N ALA A 409 12.48 10.48 -32.27
CA ALA A 409 11.12 10.23 -32.74
C ALA A 409 10.07 10.52 -31.66
N VAL A 410 8.88 10.90 -32.10
CA VAL A 410 7.68 10.99 -31.25
C VAL A 410 6.70 9.92 -31.72
N ARG A 411 6.19 9.13 -30.79
CA ARG A 411 5.28 8.00 -31.05
C ARG A 411 4.03 8.14 -30.19
N GLU A 412 3.00 7.36 -30.52
CA GLU A 412 1.84 7.24 -29.65
C GLU A 412 2.28 6.70 -28.27
N GLY A 413 2.17 7.54 -27.25
CA GLY A 413 2.54 7.18 -25.87
C GLY A 413 4.03 7.01 -25.60
N ALA A 414 4.93 7.42 -26.49
CA ALA A 414 6.37 7.38 -26.23
C ALA A 414 7.15 8.49 -26.94
N VAL A 415 8.32 8.83 -26.39
CA VAL A 415 9.29 9.73 -27.00
C VAL A 415 10.65 9.05 -27.00
N ASP A 416 11.29 9.03 -28.16
CA ASP A 416 12.64 8.51 -28.36
C ASP A 416 13.64 9.66 -28.31
N PHE A 417 14.62 9.54 -27.41
CA PHE A 417 15.72 10.48 -27.27
C PHE A 417 17.03 9.86 -27.74
N ALA A 418 17.93 10.69 -28.25
CA ALA A 418 19.29 10.28 -28.52
C ALA A 418 19.96 9.84 -27.20
N ASP A 419 20.61 8.68 -27.20
CA ASP A 419 21.41 8.25 -26.06
C ASP A 419 22.54 9.26 -25.82
N PRO A 420 22.68 9.79 -24.60
CA PRO A 420 23.79 10.68 -24.25
C PRO A 420 25.17 10.00 -24.40
N GLY A 421 25.22 8.67 -24.49
CA GLY A 421 26.41 7.88 -24.80
C GLY A 421 26.92 7.08 -23.61
N PRO A 422 27.91 6.18 -23.83
CA PRO A 422 28.38 5.22 -22.83
C PRO A 422 29.05 5.89 -21.60
N GLY A 423 29.43 7.16 -21.72
CA GLY A 423 29.97 7.95 -20.63
C GLY A 423 28.91 8.53 -19.70
N PHE A 424 27.62 8.23 -19.88
CA PHE A 424 26.54 8.77 -19.07
C PHE A 424 25.82 7.67 -18.29
N VAL A 425 25.39 8.02 -17.08
CA VAL A 425 24.55 7.17 -16.22
C VAL A 425 23.30 7.92 -15.77
N PRO A 426 22.18 7.22 -15.51
CA PRO A 426 21.02 7.84 -14.88
C PRO A 426 21.39 8.49 -13.55
N ALA A 427 20.81 9.64 -13.22
CA ALA A 427 21.08 10.34 -11.97
C ALA A 427 20.64 9.54 -10.72
N SER A 428 19.77 8.53 -10.89
CA SER A 428 19.47 7.51 -9.87
C SER A 428 20.69 6.67 -9.45
N ALA A 429 21.68 6.48 -10.34
CA ALA A 429 22.87 5.67 -10.10
C ALA A 429 23.99 6.42 -9.36
N LEU A 430 23.85 7.73 -9.13
CA LEU A 430 24.86 8.51 -8.42
C LEU A 430 24.92 8.15 -6.94
N ALA A 431 26.13 7.89 -6.44
CA ALA A 431 26.39 7.62 -5.02
C ALA A 431 26.35 8.89 -4.14
N GLY A 432 26.48 10.07 -4.76
CA GLY A 432 26.51 11.36 -4.08
C GLY A 432 25.79 12.46 -4.87
N PRO A 433 25.75 13.68 -4.32
CA PRO A 433 25.13 14.81 -4.99
C PRO A 433 25.94 15.24 -6.22
N LEU A 434 25.26 15.92 -7.14
CA LEU A 434 25.83 16.62 -8.28
C LEU A 434 26.85 17.66 -7.80
N PRO A 435 27.96 17.85 -8.54
CA PRO A 435 28.81 19.01 -8.36
C PRO A 435 28.00 20.30 -8.46
N LEU A 436 28.40 21.31 -7.69
CA LEU A 436 27.69 22.58 -7.59
C LEU A 436 27.45 23.22 -8.97
N ALA A 437 28.41 23.12 -9.89
CA ALA A 437 28.27 23.61 -11.27
C ALA A 437 27.10 22.95 -12.01
N LEU A 438 26.96 21.61 -11.93
CA LEU A 438 25.86 20.89 -12.54
C LEU A 438 24.51 21.18 -11.86
N ALA A 439 24.50 21.34 -10.53
CA ALA A 439 23.30 21.75 -9.81
C ALA A 439 22.81 23.15 -10.24
N HIS A 440 23.73 24.10 -10.46
CA HIS A 440 23.41 25.41 -11.02
C HIS A 440 22.87 25.31 -12.44
N ARG A 441 23.49 24.49 -13.29
CA ARG A 441 23.00 24.28 -14.66
C ARG A 441 21.61 23.68 -14.71
N LEU A 442 21.37 22.64 -13.92
CA LEU A 442 20.05 22.05 -13.79
C LEU A 442 19.00 23.09 -13.39
N ARG A 443 19.34 23.93 -12.42
CA ARG A 443 18.46 25.03 -12.01
C ARG A 443 18.15 26.00 -13.14
N GLU A 444 19.15 26.43 -13.91
CA GLU A 444 18.96 27.33 -15.06
C GLU A 444 17.99 26.73 -16.08
N LEU A 445 18.18 25.44 -16.37
CA LEU A 445 17.34 24.66 -17.27
C LEU A 445 15.89 24.58 -16.77
N LEU A 446 15.67 24.27 -15.50
CA LEU A 446 14.32 24.19 -14.91
C LEU A 446 13.61 25.55 -14.92
N VAL A 447 14.33 26.64 -14.64
CA VAL A 447 13.78 28.00 -14.71
C VAL A 447 13.39 28.36 -16.15
N ALA A 448 14.21 27.99 -17.12
CA ALA A 448 13.90 28.22 -18.53
C ALA A 448 12.68 27.39 -18.96
N ALA A 449 12.63 26.11 -18.59
CA ALA A 449 11.47 25.26 -18.81
C ALA A 449 10.17 25.89 -18.29
N ALA A 450 10.17 26.38 -17.05
CA ALA A 450 9.00 27.03 -16.49
C ALA A 450 8.58 28.31 -17.22
N ARG A 451 9.54 29.09 -17.75
CA ARG A 451 9.25 30.28 -18.56
C ARG A 451 8.61 29.93 -19.90
N GLU A 452 8.94 28.77 -20.46
CA GLU A 452 8.30 28.22 -21.66
C GLU A 452 6.92 27.59 -21.39
N GLY A 453 6.35 27.84 -20.21
CA GLY A 453 5.06 27.28 -19.79
C GLY A 453 5.11 25.79 -19.49
N LEU A 454 6.31 25.22 -19.32
CA LEU A 454 6.47 23.80 -18.98
C LEU A 454 6.21 23.63 -17.49
N VAL A 455 4.99 23.20 -17.21
CA VAL A 455 4.63 22.69 -15.89
C VAL A 455 5.23 21.31 -15.78
N LEU A 456 6.33 21.22 -15.03
CA LEU A 456 6.74 19.96 -14.44
C LEU A 456 5.59 19.53 -13.52
N GLY A 457 5.03 18.34 -13.68
CA GLY A 457 4.10 17.84 -12.68
C GLY A 457 4.86 17.08 -11.60
N ARG A 458 4.54 15.81 -11.31
CA ARG A 458 5.50 14.96 -10.57
C ARG A 458 6.67 14.64 -11.50
N TRP A 459 7.76 15.38 -11.36
CA TRP A 459 8.97 15.15 -12.12
C TRP A 459 9.87 14.19 -11.35
N ASP A 460 10.27 13.08 -12.00
CA ASP A 460 11.27 12.15 -11.48
C ASP A 460 12.65 12.49 -12.09
N PRO A 461 13.46 13.32 -11.42
CA PRO A 461 14.77 13.69 -11.93
C PRO A 461 15.71 12.47 -11.99
N ALA A 462 15.42 11.38 -11.28
CA ALA A 462 16.24 10.19 -11.26
C ALA A 462 16.16 9.39 -12.58
N GLN A 463 15.11 9.62 -13.39
CA GLN A 463 14.91 9.05 -14.73
C GLN A 463 15.08 10.08 -15.84
N ALA A 464 14.71 11.32 -15.58
CA ALA A 464 14.82 12.38 -16.57
C ALA A 464 16.26 12.87 -16.77
N LEU A 465 17.15 12.69 -15.78
CA LEU A 465 18.52 13.21 -15.84
C LEU A 465 19.55 12.10 -16.00
N TYR A 466 20.49 12.33 -16.91
CA TYR A 466 21.68 11.56 -17.11
C TYR A 466 22.90 12.44 -16.86
N VAL A 467 23.93 11.86 -16.26
CA VAL A 467 25.11 12.59 -15.81
C VAL A 467 26.33 11.84 -16.30
N SER A 468 27.32 12.57 -16.81
CA SER A 468 28.56 11.94 -17.24
C SER A 468 29.27 11.29 -16.06
N THR A 469 29.99 10.19 -16.30
CA THR A 469 30.69 9.43 -15.25
C THR A 469 31.80 10.24 -14.57
N ASP A 470 32.33 11.27 -15.23
CA ASP A 470 33.28 12.24 -14.67
C ASP A 470 32.60 13.44 -13.99
N LEU A 471 31.27 13.45 -13.93
CA LEU A 471 30.42 14.47 -13.31
C LEU A 471 30.60 15.89 -13.87
N ARG A 472 30.98 16.01 -15.15
CA ARG A 472 31.16 17.31 -15.83
C ARG A 472 29.98 17.73 -16.69
N GLU A 473 29.15 16.80 -17.11
CA GLU A 473 28.05 17.04 -18.02
C GLU A 473 26.73 16.47 -17.51
N LEU A 474 25.65 17.13 -17.89
CA LEU A 474 24.27 16.75 -17.63
C LEU A 474 23.52 16.64 -18.95
N ARG A 475 22.62 15.66 -19.05
CA ARG A 475 21.68 15.47 -20.15
C ARG A 475 20.28 15.28 -19.60
N LEU A 476 19.30 15.97 -20.18
CA LEU A 476 17.89 15.92 -19.83
C LEU A 476 17.12 15.14 -20.91
N LEU A 477 16.59 13.98 -20.53
CA LEU A 477 15.74 13.09 -21.33
C LEU A 477 14.26 13.38 -21.09
N GLY A 478 13.93 14.66 -21.29
CA GLY A 478 12.59 15.20 -21.20
C GLY A 478 12.08 15.51 -19.81
N LEU A 479 10.98 16.26 -19.79
CA LEU A 479 10.31 16.70 -18.59
C LEU A 479 9.00 15.93 -18.44
N ASP A 480 8.71 15.43 -17.24
CA ASP A 480 7.39 14.88 -16.94
C ASP A 480 6.40 16.04 -16.86
N ARG A 481 5.42 16.02 -17.75
CA ARG A 481 4.19 16.80 -17.55
C ARG A 481 3.19 15.87 -16.88
N PRO A 482 2.68 16.13 -15.65
CA PRO A 482 1.21 16.07 -15.57
C PRO A 482 0.51 16.88 -14.46
N HIS A 483 -0.70 17.30 -14.79
CA HIS A 483 -1.92 16.85 -14.12
C HIS A 483 -3.05 16.84 -15.16
N PRO A 484 -3.84 15.76 -15.29
CA PRO A 484 -5.14 15.83 -15.96
C PRO A 484 -6.09 16.59 -15.03
N GLY A 485 -6.08 17.92 -15.12
CA GLY A 485 -6.90 18.82 -14.33
C GLY A 485 -6.57 20.26 -14.68
N ASP A 486 -7.58 21.11 -14.86
CA ASP A 486 -7.51 22.43 -15.50
C ASP A 486 -6.63 23.49 -14.79
N SER A 487 -5.90 23.12 -13.74
CA SER A 487 -5.02 24.05 -13.03
C SER A 487 -3.55 23.75 -13.36
N PRO A 488 -2.88 24.58 -14.18
CA PRO A 488 -1.43 24.50 -14.30
C PRO A 488 -0.81 24.69 -12.90
N ARG A 489 -0.20 23.63 -12.36
CA ARG A 489 0.66 23.77 -11.18
C ARG A 489 1.83 24.69 -11.57
N SER A 490 2.18 25.65 -10.74
CA SER A 490 3.39 26.43 -11.00
C SER A 490 4.62 25.51 -10.86
N LEU A 491 5.76 25.83 -11.49
CA LEU A 491 7.02 25.13 -11.19
C LEU A 491 7.31 25.13 -9.67
N GLY A 492 6.87 26.18 -8.97
CA GLY A 492 6.99 26.26 -7.53
C GLY A 492 6.24 25.14 -6.78
N ASP A 493 5.07 24.76 -7.28
CA ASP A 493 4.23 23.70 -6.71
C ASP A 493 4.80 22.31 -7.01
N CYS A 494 5.32 22.11 -8.23
CA CYS A 494 6.07 20.89 -8.58
C CYS A 494 7.29 20.68 -7.70
N LEU A 495 8.14 21.70 -7.58
CA LEU A 495 9.33 21.63 -6.73
C LEU A 495 8.99 21.55 -5.24
N ALA A 496 7.73 21.79 -4.88
CA ALA A 496 7.21 21.59 -3.53
C ALA A 496 6.60 20.20 -3.32
N ASP A 497 6.37 19.41 -4.38
CA ASP A 497 5.97 18.01 -4.24
C ASP A 497 7.01 17.26 -3.40
N PRO A 498 6.62 16.52 -2.34
CA PRO A 498 7.56 15.87 -1.45
C PRO A 498 8.50 14.87 -2.14
N ALA A 499 8.04 14.14 -3.15
CA ALA A 499 8.85 13.14 -3.85
C ALA A 499 9.87 13.83 -4.77
N THR A 500 9.42 14.76 -5.63
CA THR A 500 10.31 15.56 -6.47
C THR A 500 11.33 16.32 -5.62
N ARG A 501 10.89 16.89 -4.48
CA ARG A 501 11.79 17.59 -3.55
C ARG A 501 12.80 16.64 -2.91
N ALA A 502 12.40 15.45 -2.48
CA ALA A 502 13.30 14.47 -1.90
C ALA A 502 14.39 14.04 -2.90
N ASP A 503 14.00 13.75 -4.14
CA ASP A 503 14.96 13.38 -5.18
C ASP A 503 15.87 14.56 -5.56
N LEU A 504 15.36 15.79 -5.61
CA LEU A 504 16.20 16.97 -5.83
C LEU A 504 17.16 17.26 -4.68
N VAL A 505 16.76 17.06 -3.43
CA VAL A 505 17.64 17.18 -2.26
C VAL A 505 18.74 16.12 -2.34
N ARG A 506 18.39 14.87 -2.66
CA ARG A 506 19.36 13.79 -2.87
C ARG A 506 20.35 14.14 -3.98
N LEU A 507 19.84 14.62 -5.11
CA LEU A 507 20.65 14.92 -6.29
C LEU A 507 21.50 16.17 -6.14
N THR A 508 21.02 17.23 -5.50
CA THR A 508 21.76 18.49 -5.41
C THR A 508 22.55 18.63 -4.12
N GLY A 509 22.27 17.80 -3.12
CA GLY A 509 22.80 17.95 -1.76
C GLY A 509 22.27 19.19 -1.03
N ILE A 510 21.38 19.97 -1.66
CA ILE A 510 20.83 21.19 -1.06
C ILE A 510 19.84 20.75 0.02
N PRO A 511 20.11 21.04 1.30
CA PRO A 511 19.25 20.57 2.37
C PRO A 511 17.90 21.28 2.31
N THR A 512 16.85 20.59 2.72
CA THR A 512 15.51 21.16 2.90
C THR A 512 15.47 22.27 3.96
N TRP A 513 16.46 22.28 4.85
CA TRP A 513 16.61 23.20 5.97
C TRP A 513 18.07 23.64 6.09
N ALA A 514 18.30 24.94 6.29
CA ALA A 514 19.59 25.48 6.68
C ALA A 514 19.44 26.18 8.03
N PHE A 515 20.43 26.06 8.92
CA PHE A 515 20.46 26.83 10.15
C PHE A 515 21.20 28.14 9.91
N LEU A 516 20.52 29.26 10.10
CA LEU A 516 21.09 30.60 10.02
C LEU A 516 21.09 31.18 11.42
N ASP A 517 22.28 31.42 11.99
CA ASP A 517 22.45 31.91 13.36
C ASP A 517 21.68 31.06 14.40
N GLY A 518 21.78 29.74 14.29
CA GLY A 518 21.07 28.80 15.18
C GLY A 518 19.57 28.66 14.93
N THR A 519 19.00 29.41 13.98
CA THR A 519 17.56 29.34 13.64
C THR A 519 17.35 28.46 12.40
N PRO A 520 16.50 27.43 12.45
CA PRO A 520 16.15 26.64 11.27
C PRO A 520 15.36 27.49 10.26
N ALA A 521 15.95 27.73 9.10
CA ALA A 521 15.31 28.36 7.97
C ALA A 521 14.98 27.29 6.92
N ALA A 522 13.69 27.11 6.63
CA ALA A 522 13.26 26.26 5.53
C ALA A 522 13.81 26.82 4.22
N MET A 523 14.72 26.07 3.58
CA MET A 523 15.12 26.36 2.22
C MET A 523 13.96 25.94 1.31
N ARG A 524 13.21 26.94 0.84
CA ARG A 524 12.24 26.72 -0.23
C ARG A 524 13.04 26.55 -1.51
N LEU A 525 13.38 25.29 -1.84
CA LEU A 525 14.02 24.90 -3.10
C LEU A 525 13.33 25.59 -4.28
N SER A 526 11.99 25.63 -4.32
CA SER A 526 11.24 26.41 -5.31
C SER A 526 11.65 27.89 -5.38
N ARG A 527 11.83 28.57 -4.24
CA ARG A 527 12.17 29.99 -4.18
C ARG A 527 13.64 30.27 -4.53
N ASP A 528 14.54 29.35 -4.21
CA ASP A 528 15.98 29.47 -4.46
C ASP A 528 16.39 28.98 -5.85
N VAL A 529 15.68 28.00 -6.41
CA VAL A 529 15.74 27.60 -7.83
C VAL A 529 15.17 28.72 -8.71
N LEU A 530 14.02 29.32 -8.35
CA LEU A 530 13.31 30.29 -9.21
C LEU A 530 13.74 31.77 -9.07
N ARG A 531 14.40 32.20 -7.99
CA ARG A 531 14.83 33.61 -7.86
C ARG A 531 16.31 33.80 -8.17
N PRO A 532 16.70 34.74 -9.06
CA PRO A 532 18.10 35.06 -9.31
C PRO A 532 18.86 35.31 -7.99
N ALA A 533 20.08 34.78 -7.87
CA ALA A 533 20.92 34.94 -6.67
C ALA A 533 21.06 36.41 -6.25
N GLY A 534 21.05 37.35 -7.21
CA GLY A 534 21.08 38.79 -6.98
C GLY A 534 19.94 39.31 -6.10
N ALA A 535 18.71 38.80 -6.24
CA ALA A 535 17.57 39.32 -5.49
C ALA A 535 17.62 38.98 -3.98
N ARG A 536 18.33 37.91 -3.60
CA ARG A 536 18.51 37.51 -2.20
C ARG A 536 19.69 38.26 -1.57
N LEU A 537 20.81 38.37 -2.30
CA LEU A 537 21.96 39.19 -1.90
C LEU A 537 21.60 40.67 -1.79
N ASP A 538 20.79 41.21 -2.70
CA ASP A 538 20.33 42.60 -2.63
C ASP A 538 19.35 42.85 -1.49
N ARG A 539 18.57 41.84 -1.10
CA ARG A 539 17.64 41.96 0.03
C ARG A 539 18.38 41.79 1.37
N LEU A 540 19.41 40.93 1.42
CA LEU A 540 20.32 40.79 2.55
C LEU A 540 21.21 42.02 2.71
N ARG A 541 21.78 42.56 1.61
CA ARG A 541 22.48 43.85 1.59
C ARG A 541 21.56 44.96 2.06
N ARG A 542 20.32 45.06 1.54
CA ARG A 542 19.34 46.05 2.03
C ARG A 542 19.00 45.87 3.52
N LYS A 543 18.85 44.64 4.02
CA LYS A 543 18.64 44.39 5.45
C LYS A 543 19.86 44.78 6.30
N ALA A 544 21.07 44.46 5.86
CA ALA A 544 22.31 44.84 6.54
C ALA A 544 22.51 46.35 6.52
N SER A 545 22.28 47.01 5.37
CA SER A 545 22.29 48.48 5.24
C SER A 545 21.25 49.13 6.15
N ASN A 546 20.05 48.57 6.25
CA ASN A 546 19.01 49.09 7.15
C ASN A 546 19.33 48.88 8.63
N LEU A 547 19.99 47.78 9.01
CA LEU A 547 20.47 47.55 10.37
C LEU A 547 21.62 48.48 10.74
N ILE A 548 22.56 48.73 9.81
CA ILE A 548 23.65 49.70 9.98
C ILE A 548 23.07 51.13 10.09
N LEU A 549 22.11 51.50 9.26
CA LEU A 549 21.40 52.79 9.33
C LEU A 549 20.59 52.94 10.63
N ALA A 550 19.96 51.88 11.12
CA ALA A 550 19.26 51.88 12.39
C ALA A 550 20.21 52.00 13.60
N GLY A 551 21.40 51.39 13.51
CA GLY A 551 22.48 51.55 14.50
C GLY A 551 23.04 52.98 14.53
N LEU A 552 23.29 53.58 13.37
CA LEU A 552 23.79 54.97 13.23
C LEU A 552 22.75 56.02 13.67
N LYS A 553 21.45 55.74 13.55
CA LYS A 553 20.39 56.62 14.09
C LYS A 553 20.27 56.57 15.62
N ARG A 554 20.78 55.52 16.28
CA ARG A 554 20.78 55.42 17.75
C ARG A 554 21.93 56.16 18.43
N THR A 555 23.01 56.50 17.70
CA THR A 555 24.17 57.23 18.26
C THR A 555 24.08 58.74 18.14
N ARG A 556 23.04 59.29 17.48
CA ARG A 556 22.73 60.73 17.47
C ARG A 556 21.48 61.01 18.30
N ARG A 557 21.60 60.94 19.63
CA ARG A 557 20.73 61.71 20.53
C ARG A 557 21.57 62.90 21.01
N PRO A 558 21.13 64.16 20.78
CA PRO A 558 21.81 65.31 21.35
C PRO A 558 21.65 65.27 22.88
N SER A 559 22.76 65.49 23.57
CA SER A 559 22.85 65.75 25.01
C SER A 559 22.16 67.05 25.37
#